data_AF-A0A0K6GF80-F1
#
_entry.id   AF-A0A0K6GF80-F1
#
_cell.length_a   1.000
_cell.length_b   1.000
_cell.length_c   1.000
_cell.angle_alpha   90.00
_cell.angle_beta   90.00
_cell.angle_gamma   90.00
#
_symmetry.space_group_name_H-M   'P 1'
#
loop_
_entity.id
_entity.type
_entity.pdbx_description
1 polymer ?
#
loop_
_entity_poly.entity_id
_entity_poly.type
_entity_poly.pdbx_seq_one_letter_code
_entity_poly.pdbx_strand_id
1 'polypeptide(L)'
;MAQELARDMKKYEATLGPHIGDHWRTEGDDRYLVNGNPHGCRHWAKAWNARGHQFSNDPAPSSEVLLGRSVDQICGRIQSIIGLKPLAGRINDLLSKAHPRFFDLLCSMEEPLNRYAGAQMIGGIWESKFPGLAVLMNKESGEHLDMNGVRRGWDVLLALGDFEGGSLYLRDLNVRVPFLPGTLVAFDGTRQRHLIEEFTGCQRISLVHFVHKSTVLHAGLSPSLPDLNLQDIVSQVSPPTQVLAKRKKTSRGVGHRFRRGAKVEEADTKAKDATNGEYAREGSKRRSVN
;
A
#
# COMPACT_ATOMS: atom_id res chain seq x y z
N MET A 1 -8.93 -13.58 2.66
CA MET A 1 -8.15 -12.35 2.44
C MET A 1 -9.00 -11.08 2.50
N ALA A 2 -9.84 -10.71 1.51
CA ALA A 2 -10.61 -9.45 1.58
C ALA A 2 -11.62 -9.39 2.75
N GLN A 3 -12.35 -10.48 3.00
CA GLN A 3 -13.28 -10.59 4.14
C GLN A 3 -12.56 -10.65 5.50
N GLU A 4 -11.32 -11.13 5.52
CA GLU A 4 -10.49 -11.27 6.72
C GLU A 4 -9.87 -9.91 7.08
N LEU A 5 -9.38 -9.17 6.07
CA LEU A 5 -8.93 -7.79 6.20
C LEU A 5 -10.06 -6.87 6.66
N ALA A 6 -11.29 -7.04 6.14
CA ALA A 6 -12.47 -6.29 6.57
C ALA A 6 -12.86 -6.61 8.03
N ARG A 7 -12.72 -7.87 8.45
CA ARG A 7 -12.97 -8.31 9.84
C ARG A 7 -11.91 -7.74 10.80
N ASP A 8 -10.65 -7.73 10.38
CA ASP A 8 -9.56 -7.13 11.14
C ASP A 8 -9.75 -5.61 11.26
N MET A 9 -10.09 -4.91 10.18
CA MET A 9 -10.41 -3.48 10.21
C MET A 9 -11.57 -3.17 11.18
N LYS A 10 -12.65 -3.97 11.19
CA LYS A 10 -13.74 -3.85 12.17
C LYS A 10 -13.29 -4.02 13.62
N LYS A 11 -12.33 -4.92 13.88
CA LYS A 11 -11.77 -5.10 15.23
C LYS A 11 -10.96 -3.88 15.67
N TYR A 12 -10.29 -3.21 14.73
CA TYR A 12 -9.52 -1.98 15.00
C TYR A 12 -10.40 -0.72 15.10
N GLU A 13 -11.58 -0.71 14.49
CA GLU A 13 -12.57 0.39 14.61
C GLU A 13 -13.00 0.62 16.07
N ALA A 14 -13.14 -0.45 16.87
CA ALA A 14 -13.48 -0.36 18.29
C ALA A 14 -12.43 0.43 19.12
N THR A 15 -11.17 0.48 18.66
CA THR A 15 -10.08 1.25 19.29
C THR A 15 -9.93 2.69 18.76
N LEU A 16 -10.56 3.03 17.64
CA LEU A 16 -10.39 4.33 16.98
C LEU A 16 -11.37 5.40 17.47
N GLY A 17 -12.42 5.00 18.20
CA GLY A 17 -13.48 5.89 18.69
C GLY A 17 -14.32 6.51 17.57
N PRO A 18 -15.55 6.97 17.86
CA PRO A 18 -16.38 7.68 16.90
C PRO A 18 -15.78 9.07 16.70
N HIS A 19 -14.82 9.21 15.79
CA HIS A 19 -14.51 10.53 15.25
C HIS A 19 -15.57 10.88 14.21
N ILE A 20 -16.69 11.35 14.73
CA ILE A 20 -17.69 12.14 14.02
C ILE A 20 -16.95 13.38 13.52
N GLY A 21 -16.79 13.49 12.20
CA GLY A 21 -16.13 14.64 11.59
C GLY A 21 -17.06 15.83 11.49
N ASP A 22 -17.37 16.50 12.60
CA ASP A 22 -18.19 17.74 12.62
C ASP A 22 -17.48 18.95 11.98
N HIS A 23 -16.23 18.81 11.50
CA HIS A 23 -15.39 19.93 11.07
C HIS A 23 -14.70 19.71 9.72
N TRP A 24 -15.35 19.05 8.76
CA TRP A 24 -14.81 18.94 7.41
C TRP A 24 -15.83 19.49 6.41
N ARG A 25 -15.43 20.54 5.67
CA ARG A 25 -16.17 21.03 4.52
C ARG A 25 -16.20 19.92 3.47
N THR A 26 -17.40 19.55 3.02
CA THR A 26 -17.61 18.85 1.75
C THR A 26 -17.08 19.78 0.65
N GLU A 27 -15.93 19.44 0.06
CA GLU A 27 -15.55 20.07 -1.22
C GLU A 27 -16.40 19.38 -2.29
N GLY A 28 -17.42 20.08 -2.80
CA GLY A 28 -18.33 19.56 -3.82
C GLY A 28 -19.47 18.68 -3.30
N ASP A 29 -20.06 17.90 -4.20
CA ASP A 29 -21.23 17.03 -3.97
C ASP A 29 -20.90 15.72 -3.20
N ASP A 30 -19.83 15.73 -2.41
CA ASP A 30 -19.45 14.59 -1.56
C ASP A 30 -20.55 14.29 -0.53
N ARG A 31 -20.92 13.01 -0.40
CA ARG A 31 -21.90 12.53 0.59
C ARG A 31 -21.33 11.38 1.41
N TYR A 32 -21.79 11.29 2.65
CA TYR A 32 -21.48 10.17 3.52
C TYR A 32 -22.76 9.45 3.91
N LEU A 33 -22.78 8.12 3.77
CA LEU A 33 -23.91 7.31 4.20
C LEU A 33 -23.88 7.18 5.74
N VAL A 34 -24.81 7.89 6.39
CA VAL A 34 -24.99 7.89 7.86
C VAL A 34 -26.07 6.88 8.22
N ASN A 35 -25.67 5.63 8.43
CA ASN A 35 -26.57 4.49 8.71
C ASN A 35 -26.24 3.80 10.05
N GLY A 36 -25.66 4.53 11.00
CA GLY A 36 -25.18 3.98 12.28
C GLY A 36 -23.82 3.27 12.20
N ASN A 37 -23.24 3.11 11.00
CA ASN A 37 -21.89 2.60 10.82
C ASN A 37 -20.84 3.75 10.71
N PRO A 38 -19.55 3.44 10.93
CA PRO A 38 -18.47 4.39 10.72
C PRO A 38 -18.47 4.99 9.31
N HIS A 39 -18.35 6.31 9.25
CA HIS A 39 -18.23 7.08 8.02
C HIS A 39 -17.15 8.15 8.19
N GLY A 40 -16.61 8.63 7.07
CA GLY A 40 -15.60 9.68 7.06
C GLY A 40 -14.40 9.33 6.19
N CYS A 41 -13.38 10.16 6.26
CA CYS A 41 -12.18 10.04 5.45
C CYS A 41 -10.94 10.15 6.34
N ARG A 42 -9.97 9.27 6.14
CA ARG A 42 -8.63 9.38 6.69
C ARG A 42 -7.60 9.45 5.59
N HIS A 43 -6.58 10.27 5.76
CA HIS A 43 -5.40 10.33 4.90
C HIS A 43 -4.19 9.95 5.74
N TRP A 44 -3.69 8.76 5.51
CA TRP A 44 -2.38 8.33 5.99
C TRP A 44 -1.36 8.67 4.93
N ALA A 45 -0.47 9.61 5.22
CA ALA A 45 0.61 9.98 4.31
C ALA A 45 1.95 9.69 4.97
N LYS A 46 2.86 9.06 4.23
CA LYS A 46 4.28 8.96 4.55
C LYS A 46 4.95 10.32 4.48
N ALA A 47 4.67 11.05 3.42
CA ALA A 47 5.20 12.37 3.19
C ALA A 47 4.24 13.18 2.31
N TRP A 48 3.74 14.29 2.83
CA TRP A 48 2.96 15.25 2.06
C TRP A 48 3.08 16.65 2.68
N ASN A 49 2.65 17.67 1.94
CA ASN A 49 2.58 19.02 2.47
C ASN A 49 1.29 19.16 3.28
N ALA A 50 1.36 19.79 4.45
CA ALA A 50 0.18 20.08 5.24
C ALA A 50 -0.82 20.89 4.40
N ARG A 51 -2.10 20.48 4.38
CA ARG A 51 -3.15 21.19 3.63
C ARG A 51 -3.20 22.66 4.09
N GLY A 52 -3.19 23.60 3.14
CA GLY A 52 -3.11 25.04 3.42
C GLY A 52 -1.68 25.60 3.50
N HIS A 53 -0.66 24.76 3.54
CA HIS A 53 0.76 25.13 3.56
C HIS A 53 1.48 24.58 2.32
N GLN A 54 0.96 24.91 1.14
CA GLN A 54 1.51 24.42 -0.14
C GLN A 54 2.91 25.00 -0.45
N PHE A 55 3.34 26.03 0.28
CA PHE A 55 4.57 26.79 0.02
C PHE A 55 5.52 26.90 1.21
N SER A 56 5.20 26.33 2.37
CA SER A 56 6.17 26.24 3.48
C SER A 56 5.93 25.00 4.35
N ASN A 57 7.04 24.47 4.86
CA ASN A 57 7.24 23.24 5.63
C ASN A 57 7.62 22.03 4.79
N ASP A 58 8.65 21.35 5.27
CA ASP A 58 9.14 20.07 4.77
C ASP A 58 8.02 19.02 4.74
N PRO A 59 7.98 18.11 3.73
CA PRO A 59 7.11 16.96 3.72
C PRO A 59 7.19 16.19 5.04
N ALA A 60 6.03 15.98 5.64
CA ALA A 60 5.91 15.23 6.89
C ALA A 60 4.84 14.15 6.74
N PRO A 61 4.84 13.13 7.62
CA PRO A 61 3.70 12.25 7.72
C PRO A 61 2.43 13.04 8.03
N SER A 62 1.29 12.54 7.58
CA SER A 62 0.01 13.12 7.95
C SER A 62 -0.16 13.16 9.46
N SER A 63 -0.77 14.25 9.97
CA SER A 63 -1.15 14.35 11.37
C SER A 63 -2.03 13.18 11.81
N GLU A 64 -2.80 12.57 10.91
CA GLU A 64 -3.59 11.39 11.22
C GLU A 64 -2.76 10.13 11.48
N VAL A 65 -1.50 10.09 11.07
CA VAL A 65 -0.57 9.01 11.44
C VAL A 65 0.08 9.29 12.80
N LEU A 66 0.38 10.56 13.11
CA LEU A 66 1.22 10.95 14.26
C LEU A 66 0.44 11.47 15.48
N LEU A 67 -0.72 12.08 15.29
CA LEU A 67 -1.50 12.71 16.36
C LEU A 67 -2.60 11.77 16.86
N GLY A 68 -2.39 11.16 18.03
CA GLY A 68 -3.43 10.48 18.80
C GLY A 68 -3.71 11.22 20.11
N ARG A 69 -4.91 11.04 20.65
CA ARG A 69 -5.22 11.48 22.03
C ARG A 69 -4.66 10.49 23.06
N SER A 70 -4.32 9.28 22.64
CA SER A 70 -3.66 8.25 23.45
C SER A 70 -2.64 7.44 22.64
N VAL A 71 -1.72 6.78 23.34
CA VAL A 71 -0.74 5.85 22.77
C VAL A 71 -1.45 4.70 22.03
N ASP A 72 -2.54 4.17 22.58
CA ASP A 72 -3.30 3.08 21.96
C ASP A 72 -3.85 3.46 20.58
N GLN A 73 -4.32 4.69 20.40
CA GLN A 73 -4.79 5.18 19.11
C GLN A 73 -3.66 5.25 18.08
N ILE A 74 -2.46 5.67 18.50
CA ILE A 74 -1.29 5.72 17.63
C ILE A 74 -0.87 4.29 17.24
N CYS A 75 -0.78 3.40 18.22
CA CYS A 75 -0.45 1.99 18.00
C CYS A 75 -1.46 1.30 17.07
N GLY A 76 -2.75 1.54 17.24
CA GLY A 76 -3.81 0.97 16.38
C GLY A 76 -3.67 1.40 14.92
N ARG A 77 -3.27 2.65 14.66
CA ARG A 77 -3.03 3.15 13.29
C ARG A 77 -1.76 2.55 12.69
N ILE A 78 -0.67 2.50 13.46
CA ILE A 78 0.56 1.82 13.04
C ILE A 78 0.27 0.36 12.70
N GLN A 79 -0.48 -0.35 13.54
CA GLN A 79 -0.87 -1.73 13.30
C GLN A 79 -1.73 -1.88 12.03
N SER A 80 -2.63 -0.92 11.76
CA SER A 80 -3.43 -0.89 10.54
C SER A 80 -2.55 -0.75 9.29
N ILE A 81 -1.57 0.16 9.32
CA ILE A 81 -0.59 0.33 8.23
C ILE A 81 0.22 -0.94 8.02
N ILE A 82 0.68 -1.58 9.11
CA ILE A 82 1.40 -2.86 9.05
C ILE A 82 0.52 -3.95 8.43
N GLY A 83 -0.76 -4.02 8.81
CA GLY A 83 -1.73 -4.98 8.26
C GLY A 83 -1.97 -4.81 6.75
N LEU A 84 -1.81 -3.59 6.23
CA LEU A 84 -1.96 -3.29 4.80
C LEU A 84 -0.71 -3.60 3.97
N LYS A 85 0.43 -3.96 4.57
CA LYS A 85 1.67 -4.26 3.83
C LYS A 85 1.50 -5.28 2.70
N PRO A 86 0.84 -6.44 2.89
CA PRO A 86 0.69 -7.41 1.80
C PRO A 86 -0.11 -6.86 0.61
N LEU A 87 -1.10 -6.02 0.87
CA LEU A 87 -1.87 -5.35 -0.18
C LEU A 87 -1.02 -4.31 -0.90
N ALA A 88 -0.31 -3.46 -0.16
CA ALA A 88 0.58 -2.46 -0.72
C ALA A 88 1.66 -3.10 -1.62
N GLY A 89 2.23 -4.23 -1.21
CA GLY A 89 3.17 -5.00 -2.03
C GLY A 89 2.58 -5.50 -3.34
N ARG A 90 1.31 -5.95 -3.35
CA ARG A 90 0.61 -6.35 -4.58
C ARG A 90 0.33 -5.16 -5.50
N ILE A 91 -0.01 -4.00 -4.93
CA ILE A 91 -0.20 -2.76 -5.69
C ILE A 91 1.13 -2.32 -6.32
N ASN A 92 2.24 -2.39 -5.58
CA ASN A 92 3.57 -2.12 -6.11
C ASN A 92 3.91 -3.07 -7.27
N ASP A 93 3.67 -4.37 -7.13
CA ASP A 93 3.93 -5.37 -8.18
C ASP A 93 3.08 -5.09 -9.44
N LEU A 94 1.79 -4.78 -9.27
CA LEU A 94 0.91 -4.36 -10.36
C LEU A 94 1.48 -3.13 -11.08
N LEU A 95 1.84 -2.10 -10.33
CA LEU A 95 2.31 -0.85 -10.90
C LEU A 95 3.64 -1.02 -11.65
N SER A 96 4.54 -1.85 -11.12
CA SER A 96 5.82 -2.15 -11.77
C SER A 96 5.67 -2.77 -13.16
N LYS A 97 4.53 -3.44 -13.42
CA LYS A 97 4.23 -4.11 -14.69
C LYS A 97 3.34 -3.26 -15.60
N ALA A 98 2.31 -2.63 -15.04
CA ALA A 98 1.27 -1.92 -15.78
C ALA A 98 1.63 -0.46 -16.06
N HIS A 99 2.48 0.16 -15.24
CA HIS A 99 2.95 1.53 -15.45
C HIS A 99 4.39 1.72 -14.90
N PRO A 100 5.39 1.05 -15.51
CA PRO A 100 6.76 1.02 -14.99
C PRO A 100 7.36 2.42 -14.83
N ARG A 101 7.11 3.35 -15.75
CA ARG A 101 7.62 4.73 -15.64
C ARG A 101 7.08 5.47 -14.41
N PHE A 102 5.81 5.25 -14.09
CA PHE A 102 5.24 5.84 -12.88
C PHE A 102 5.75 5.15 -11.62
N PHE A 103 5.89 3.82 -11.66
CA PHE A 103 6.52 3.08 -10.57
C PHE A 103 7.96 3.55 -10.29
N ASP A 104 8.76 3.79 -11.33
CA ASP A 104 10.12 4.31 -11.24
C ASP A 104 10.15 5.72 -10.64
N LEU A 105 9.19 6.58 -11.00
CA LEU A 105 9.01 7.90 -10.38
C LEU A 105 8.74 7.75 -8.87
N LEU A 106 7.83 6.85 -8.48
CA LEU A 106 7.53 6.61 -7.07
C LEU A 106 8.75 6.09 -6.31
N CYS A 107 9.51 5.16 -6.88
CA CYS A 107 10.75 4.65 -6.29
C CYS A 107 11.81 5.76 -6.16
N SER A 108 11.94 6.63 -7.15
CA SER A 108 12.90 7.73 -7.16
C SER A 108 12.65 8.77 -6.06
N MET A 109 11.43 8.83 -5.51
CA MET A 109 11.12 9.70 -4.37
C MET A 109 11.60 9.15 -3.03
N GLU A 110 11.90 7.85 -2.91
CA GLU A 110 12.13 7.21 -1.62
C GLU A 110 13.30 7.81 -0.84
N GLU A 111 14.46 7.93 -1.48
CA GLU A 111 15.66 8.52 -0.89
C GLU A 111 15.48 10.01 -0.55
N PRO A 112 15.00 10.89 -1.47
CA PRO A 112 14.73 12.28 -1.12
C PRO A 112 13.76 12.44 0.05
N LEU A 113 12.68 11.67 0.10
CA LEU A 113 11.68 11.78 1.16
C LEU A 113 12.19 11.25 2.50
N ASN A 114 13.05 10.23 2.50
CA ASN A 114 13.62 9.68 3.73
C ASN A 114 14.62 10.64 4.42
N ARG A 115 14.98 11.77 3.81
CA ARG A 115 15.74 12.85 4.48
C ARG A 115 14.93 13.55 5.56
N TYR A 116 13.61 13.48 5.48
CA TYR A 116 12.72 14.07 6.47
C TYR A 116 12.48 13.08 7.61
N ALA A 117 12.85 13.46 8.83
CA ALA A 117 12.81 12.58 10.01
C ALA A 117 11.45 11.90 10.21
N GLY A 118 10.35 12.62 9.97
CA GLY A 118 9.01 12.04 10.07
C GLY A 118 8.76 10.94 9.04
N ALA A 119 9.14 11.16 7.77
CA ALA A 119 8.97 10.16 6.72
C ALA A 119 9.89 8.95 6.93
N GLN A 120 11.11 9.19 7.43
CA GLN A 120 12.06 8.14 7.81
C GLN A 120 11.50 7.26 8.94
N MET A 121 10.90 7.86 9.97
CA MET A 121 10.37 7.15 11.14
C MET A 121 9.36 6.07 10.77
N ILE A 122 8.48 6.34 9.80
CA ILE A 122 7.46 5.38 9.35
C ILE A 122 7.90 4.58 8.12
N GLY A 123 9.09 4.84 7.57
CA GLY A 123 9.60 4.15 6.38
C GLY A 123 9.66 2.63 6.55
N GLY A 124 10.05 2.14 7.74
CA GLY A 124 10.13 0.70 8.02
C GLY A 124 8.76 -0.03 8.06
N ILE A 125 7.67 0.71 8.26
CA ILE A 125 6.31 0.16 8.27
C ILE A 125 5.52 0.46 6.99
N TRP A 126 6.04 1.32 6.11
CA TRP A 126 5.34 1.79 4.91
C TRP A 126 5.79 1.03 3.67
N GLU A 127 5.03 0.01 3.28
CA GLU A 127 5.35 -0.83 2.11
C GLU A 127 4.97 -0.17 0.77
N SER A 128 3.98 0.73 0.75
CA SER A 128 3.51 1.32 -0.51
C SER A 128 4.54 2.28 -1.09
N LYS A 129 4.77 2.22 -2.40
CA LYS A 129 5.57 3.25 -3.10
C LYS A 129 4.81 4.57 -3.25
N PHE A 130 3.49 4.57 -3.06
CA PHE A 130 2.72 5.79 -2.93
C PHE A 130 3.01 6.45 -1.58
N PRO A 131 3.31 7.77 -1.56
CA PRO A 131 3.50 8.50 -0.32
C PRO A 131 2.17 8.80 0.40
N GLY A 132 1.02 8.67 -0.27
CA GLY A 132 -0.31 8.89 0.30
C GLY A 132 -1.21 7.65 0.18
N LEU A 133 -2.02 7.45 1.22
CA LEU A 133 -3.09 6.46 1.29
C LEU A 133 -4.31 7.11 1.96
N ALA A 134 -5.45 7.18 1.28
CA ALA A 134 -6.72 7.56 1.89
C ALA A 134 -7.57 6.34 2.21
N VAL A 135 -8.22 6.35 3.37
CA VAL A 135 -9.24 5.38 3.79
C VAL A 135 -10.58 6.11 3.83
N LEU A 136 -11.44 5.83 2.87
CA LEU A 136 -12.76 6.46 2.73
C LEU A 136 -13.81 5.47 3.22
N MET A 137 -14.55 5.83 4.26
CA MET A 137 -15.60 5.01 4.86
C MET A 137 -16.95 5.62 4.53
N ASN A 138 -17.81 4.81 3.92
CA ASN A 138 -19.17 5.19 3.53
C ASN A 138 -19.24 6.52 2.74
N LYS A 139 -18.21 6.80 1.92
CA LYS A 139 -18.13 8.00 1.11
C LYS A 139 -18.62 7.75 -0.32
N GLU A 140 -19.54 8.58 -0.78
CA GLU A 140 -19.85 8.86 -2.18
C GLU A 140 -19.09 10.14 -2.55
N SER A 141 -18.13 10.04 -3.48
CA SER A 141 -17.44 11.24 -3.93
C SER A 141 -18.22 11.93 -5.03
N GLY A 142 -18.40 13.25 -4.91
CA GLY A 142 -18.91 14.08 -5.99
C GLY A 142 -17.99 14.06 -7.20
N GLU A 143 -18.44 14.62 -8.31
CA GLU A 143 -17.63 14.66 -9.53
C GLU A 143 -16.44 15.61 -9.40
N HIS A 144 -15.23 15.10 -9.67
CA HIS A 144 -14.01 15.91 -9.58
C HIS A 144 -12.87 15.40 -10.46
N LEU A 145 -11.79 16.19 -10.48
CA LEU A 145 -10.45 15.81 -10.95
C LEU A 145 -9.48 15.95 -9.78
N ASP A 146 -8.50 15.06 -9.71
CA ASP A 146 -7.42 15.12 -8.73
C ASP A 146 -6.36 16.13 -9.17
N MET A 147 -6.70 17.42 -9.12
CA MET A 147 -5.85 18.53 -9.62
C MET A 147 -4.47 18.64 -8.94
N ASN A 148 -4.30 17.97 -7.80
CA ASN A 148 -3.04 17.89 -7.06
C ASN A 148 -2.23 16.63 -7.36
N GLY A 149 -2.74 15.70 -8.17
CA GLY A 149 -2.05 14.49 -8.57
C GLY A 149 -0.87 14.73 -9.52
N VAL A 150 -0.16 13.66 -9.83
CA VAL A 150 0.89 13.65 -10.86
C VAL A 150 0.24 13.50 -12.22
N ARG A 151 0.50 14.42 -13.15
CA ARG A 151 -0.08 14.34 -14.49
C ARG A 151 0.43 13.08 -15.21
N ARG A 152 -0.49 12.21 -15.66
CA ARG A 152 -0.22 10.86 -16.23
C ARG A 152 0.31 9.83 -15.22
N GLY A 153 0.30 10.17 -13.93
CA GLY A 153 0.35 9.19 -12.86
C GLY A 153 -1.02 8.53 -12.69
N TRP A 154 -1.06 7.46 -11.89
CA TRP A 154 -2.30 6.78 -11.53
C TRP A 154 -2.60 6.96 -10.05
N ASP A 155 -3.88 7.05 -9.74
CA ASP A 155 -4.42 6.74 -8.43
C ASP A 155 -4.90 5.29 -8.46
N VAL A 156 -4.66 4.53 -7.38
CA VAL A 156 -5.05 3.13 -7.28
C VAL A 156 -6.06 2.97 -6.15
N LEU A 157 -7.28 2.57 -6.52
CA LEU A 157 -8.41 2.47 -5.62
C LEU A 157 -8.78 1.00 -5.42
N LEU A 158 -8.96 0.57 -4.17
CA LEU A 158 -9.50 -0.73 -3.80
C LEU A 158 -10.78 -0.55 -3.01
N ALA A 159 -11.86 -1.21 -3.43
CA ALA A 159 -13.10 -1.29 -2.68
C ALA A 159 -13.11 -2.51 -1.75
N LEU A 160 -13.59 -2.33 -0.52
CA LEU A 160 -13.72 -3.34 0.52
C LEU A 160 -15.04 -3.13 1.28
N GLY A 161 -15.44 -4.15 2.05
CA GLY A 161 -16.62 -4.09 2.92
C GLY A 161 -17.78 -4.93 2.39
N ASP A 162 -18.98 -4.55 2.81
CA ASP A 162 -20.24 -5.24 2.53
C ASP A 162 -21.27 -4.20 2.07
N PHE A 163 -21.39 -4.09 0.75
CA PHE A 163 -22.21 -3.10 0.06
C PHE A 163 -22.52 -3.55 -1.38
N GLU A 164 -23.54 -2.95 -1.96
CA GLU A 164 -23.96 -3.11 -3.36
C GLU A 164 -24.08 -1.75 -4.06
N GLY A 165 -23.94 -1.72 -5.39
CA GLY A 165 -23.92 -0.48 -6.17
C GLY A 165 -22.56 0.23 -6.13
N GLY A 166 -22.55 1.56 -6.21
CA GLY A 166 -21.34 2.35 -6.01
C GLY A 166 -20.33 2.29 -7.14
N SER A 167 -20.77 2.29 -8.39
CA SER A 167 -19.86 2.28 -9.55
C SER A 167 -18.92 3.49 -9.52
N LEU A 168 -17.67 3.28 -9.95
CA LEU A 168 -16.80 4.38 -10.34
C LEU A 168 -17.22 4.83 -11.74
N TYR A 169 -17.74 6.04 -11.85
CA TYR A 169 -18.12 6.61 -13.14
C TYR A 169 -17.01 7.52 -13.65
N LEU A 170 -16.37 7.12 -14.75
CA LEU A 170 -15.38 7.92 -15.48
C LEU A 170 -16.11 8.73 -16.56
N ARG A 171 -16.49 9.96 -16.22
CA ARG A 171 -17.40 10.81 -17.01
C ARG A 171 -16.91 11.03 -18.44
N ASP A 172 -15.62 11.30 -18.59
CA ASP A 172 -15.02 11.69 -19.87
C ASP A 172 -14.95 10.52 -20.87
N LEU A 173 -14.97 9.28 -20.36
CA LEU A 173 -15.04 8.08 -21.19
C LEU A 173 -16.48 7.56 -21.32
N ASN A 174 -17.42 8.12 -20.56
CA ASN A 174 -18.77 7.59 -20.36
C ASN A 174 -18.74 6.09 -19.95
N VAL A 175 -17.80 5.71 -19.08
CA VAL A 175 -17.60 4.33 -18.61
C VAL A 175 -17.97 4.23 -17.13
N ARG A 176 -18.81 3.25 -16.80
CA ARG A 176 -19.09 2.85 -15.42
C ARG A 176 -18.36 1.56 -15.13
N VAL A 177 -17.48 1.59 -14.13
CA VAL A 177 -16.79 0.42 -13.63
C VAL A 177 -17.51 -0.03 -12.36
N PRO A 178 -18.11 -1.23 -12.33
CA PRO A 178 -18.63 -1.80 -11.09
C PRO A 178 -17.51 -1.84 -10.06
N PHE A 179 -17.63 -1.06 -8.99
CA PHE A 179 -16.58 -0.89 -7.99
C PHE A 179 -16.97 -1.56 -6.68
N LEU A 180 -17.21 -2.86 -6.78
CA LEU A 180 -17.71 -3.76 -5.73
C LEU A 180 -16.58 -4.23 -4.79
N PRO A 181 -16.89 -4.79 -3.61
CA PRO A 181 -15.87 -5.34 -2.70
C PRO A 181 -14.88 -6.28 -3.41
N GLY A 182 -13.59 -6.02 -3.22
CA GLY A 182 -12.48 -6.74 -3.86
C GLY A 182 -12.05 -6.17 -5.22
N THR A 183 -12.76 -5.18 -5.76
CA THR A 183 -12.40 -4.54 -7.03
C THR A 183 -11.26 -3.56 -6.84
N LEU A 184 -10.23 -3.66 -7.69
CA LEU A 184 -9.12 -2.73 -7.77
C LEU A 184 -9.17 -2.01 -9.12
N VAL A 185 -9.10 -0.68 -9.08
CA VAL A 185 -9.09 0.18 -10.28
C VAL A 185 -7.89 1.10 -10.21
N ALA A 186 -7.20 1.29 -11.33
CA ALA A 186 -6.12 2.26 -11.48
C ALA A 186 -6.40 3.15 -12.69
N PHE A 187 -6.29 4.47 -12.51
CA PHE A 187 -6.54 5.44 -13.57
C PHE A 187 -5.88 6.79 -13.26
N ASP A 188 -5.78 7.66 -14.26
CA ASP A 188 -5.26 9.03 -14.09
C ASP A 188 -6.38 9.98 -13.63
N GLY A 189 -6.50 10.18 -12.31
CA GLY A 189 -7.47 11.09 -11.70
C GLY A 189 -7.29 12.56 -12.10
N THR A 190 -6.12 12.94 -12.61
CA THR A 190 -5.86 14.31 -13.09
C THR A 190 -6.47 14.58 -14.47
N ARG A 191 -6.87 13.53 -15.20
CA ARG A 191 -7.41 13.61 -16.57
C ARG A 191 -8.79 13.03 -16.75
N GLN A 192 -9.25 12.20 -15.82
CA GLN A 192 -10.55 11.54 -15.90
C GLN A 192 -11.45 12.10 -14.81
N ARG A 193 -12.43 12.93 -15.20
CA ARG A 193 -13.49 13.34 -14.28
C ARG A 193 -14.20 12.12 -13.75
N HIS A 194 -14.30 12.00 -12.44
CA HIS A 194 -14.86 10.80 -11.83
C HIS A 194 -15.67 11.09 -10.57
N LEU A 195 -16.59 10.17 -10.29
CA LEU A 195 -17.43 10.14 -9.10
C LEU A 195 -17.69 8.70 -8.66
N ILE A 196 -18.15 8.52 -7.42
CA ILE A 196 -18.71 7.25 -6.95
C ILE A 196 -20.23 7.42 -6.95
N GLU A 197 -20.91 6.59 -7.73
CA GLU A 197 -22.37 6.56 -7.77
C GLU A 197 -22.95 6.09 -6.42
N GLU A 198 -24.26 6.23 -6.26
CA GLU A 198 -24.95 5.83 -5.04
C GLU A 198 -24.78 4.33 -4.75
N PHE A 199 -24.66 3.99 -3.47
CA PHE A 199 -24.54 2.60 -3.00
C PHE A 199 -25.38 2.36 -1.75
N THR A 200 -25.65 1.09 -1.48
CA THR A 200 -26.35 0.65 -0.27
C THR A 200 -25.54 -0.41 0.45
N GLY A 201 -25.81 -0.64 1.73
CA GLY A 201 -25.14 -1.66 2.54
C GLY A 201 -24.68 -1.15 3.89
N CYS A 202 -23.98 -2.01 4.62
CA CYS A 202 -23.53 -1.69 5.98
C CYS A 202 -22.28 -0.82 5.95
N GLN A 203 -21.27 -1.24 5.18
CA GLN A 203 -19.96 -0.61 5.20
C GLN A 203 -19.29 -0.70 3.83
N ARG A 204 -19.00 0.46 3.24
CA ARG A 204 -18.09 0.61 2.11
C ARG A 204 -16.79 1.23 2.59
N ILE A 205 -15.67 0.62 2.22
CA ILE A 205 -14.33 1.12 2.50
C ILE A 205 -13.58 1.25 1.18
N SER A 206 -13.10 2.43 0.83
CA SER A 206 -12.17 2.62 -0.28
C SER A 206 -10.78 2.93 0.25
N LEU A 207 -9.80 2.14 -0.18
CA LEU A 207 -8.38 2.44 -0.01
C LEU A 207 -7.89 3.11 -1.29
N VAL A 208 -7.40 4.34 -1.19
CA VAL A 208 -6.95 5.14 -2.33
C VAL A 208 -5.47 5.42 -2.16
N HIS A 209 -4.62 4.80 -2.97
CA HIS A 209 -3.20 5.09 -3.05
C HIS A 209 -2.98 6.23 -4.04
N PHE A 210 -2.35 7.31 -3.57
CA PHE A 210 -2.21 8.54 -4.34
C PHE A 210 -0.86 9.22 -4.08
N VAL A 211 -0.50 10.14 -4.97
CA VAL A 211 0.69 11.00 -4.83
C VAL A 211 0.34 12.42 -5.22
N HIS A 212 0.72 13.38 -4.38
CA HIS A 212 0.59 14.80 -4.72
C HIS A 212 1.81 15.30 -5.49
N LYS A 213 1.58 16.16 -6.48
CA LYS A 213 2.62 16.88 -7.23
C LYS A 213 3.59 17.64 -6.33
N SER A 214 3.12 18.18 -5.20
CA SER A 214 3.98 18.87 -4.24
C SER A 214 5.03 17.93 -3.63
N THR A 215 4.65 16.69 -3.30
CA THR A 215 5.57 15.68 -2.78
C THR A 215 6.65 15.32 -3.81
N VAL A 216 6.27 15.22 -5.08
CA VAL A 216 7.21 14.98 -6.20
C VAL A 216 8.18 16.15 -6.36
N LEU A 217 7.68 17.39 -6.29
CA LEU A 217 8.51 18.59 -6.36
C LEU A 217 9.51 18.67 -5.20
N HIS A 218 9.11 18.31 -3.97
CA HIS A 218 10.02 18.24 -2.83
C HIS A 218 11.11 17.18 -3.00
N ALA A 219 10.82 16.09 -3.71
CA ALA A 219 11.82 15.10 -4.08
C ALA A 219 12.80 15.60 -5.18
N GLY A 220 12.60 16.82 -5.72
CA GLY A 220 13.41 17.37 -6.80
C GLY A 220 13.08 16.78 -8.16
N LEU A 221 11.88 16.21 -8.34
CA LEU A 221 11.46 15.49 -9.54
C LEU A 221 10.34 16.24 -10.28
N SER A 222 10.11 15.87 -11.55
CA SER A 222 9.02 16.43 -12.35
C SER A 222 7.67 15.77 -11.99
N PRO A 223 6.62 16.54 -11.66
CA PRO A 223 5.28 16.02 -11.36
C PRO A 223 4.46 15.73 -12.63
N SER A 224 5.14 15.40 -13.73
CA SER A 224 4.52 14.99 -14.97
C SER A 224 5.40 13.96 -15.66
N LEU A 225 4.79 12.83 -16.00
CA LEU A 225 5.39 11.80 -16.85
C LEU A 225 5.22 12.18 -18.32
N PRO A 226 6.00 11.62 -19.27
CA PRO A 226 5.70 11.75 -20.70
C PRO A 226 4.40 11.02 -21.07
N ASP A 227 3.85 11.30 -22.25
CA ASP A 227 2.74 10.51 -22.80
C ASP A 227 3.19 9.06 -23.02
N LEU A 228 2.31 8.11 -22.69
CA LEU A 228 2.49 6.72 -23.09
C LEU A 228 2.36 6.67 -24.60
N ASN A 229 3.42 6.24 -25.28
CA ASN A 229 3.34 5.97 -26.70
C ASN A 229 2.89 4.50 -26.91
N LEU A 230 2.38 4.18 -28.11
CA LEU A 230 1.92 2.83 -28.43
C LEU A 230 3.03 1.78 -28.25
N GLN A 231 4.30 2.14 -28.48
CA GLN A 231 5.43 1.21 -28.32
C GLN A 231 5.64 0.81 -26.86
N ASP A 232 5.45 1.76 -25.93
CA ASP A 232 5.52 1.50 -24.49
C ASP A 232 4.47 0.44 -24.08
N ILE A 233 3.26 0.54 -24.62
CA ILE A 233 2.17 -0.41 -24.37
C ILE A 233 2.49 -1.77 -25.00
N VAL A 234 2.92 -1.78 -26.26
CA VAL A 234 3.27 -3.03 -26.98
C VAL A 234 4.37 -3.80 -26.25
N SER A 235 5.37 -3.10 -25.71
CA SER A 235 6.46 -3.71 -24.94
C SER A 235 6.00 -4.35 -23.62
N GLN A 236 4.91 -3.85 -23.02
CA GLN A 236 4.34 -4.37 -21.77
C GLN A 236 3.41 -5.57 -21.98
N VAL A 237 2.73 -5.64 -23.13
CA VAL A 237 1.77 -6.70 -23.47
C VAL A 237 2.42 -7.87 -24.22
N SER A 238 3.58 -7.64 -24.83
CA SER A 238 4.32 -8.71 -25.52
C SER A 238 4.92 -9.68 -24.50
N PRO A 239 4.60 -10.99 -24.55
CA PRO A 239 5.24 -11.96 -23.67
C PRO A 239 6.75 -11.91 -23.90
N PRO A 240 7.58 -12.06 -22.84
CA PRO A 240 9.02 -12.16 -23.02
C PRO A 240 9.25 -13.30 -24.00
N THR A 241 9.84 -12.98 -25.16
CA THR A 241 10.22 -13.99 -26.14
C THR A 241 11.09 -14.98 -25.38
N GLN A 242 10.57 -16.17 -25.11
CA GLN A 242 11.38 -17.25 -24.62
C GLN A 242 12.42 -17.46 -25.71
N VAL A 243 13.62 -16.92 -25.48
CA VAL A 243 14.79 -17.29 -26.24
C VAL A 243 14.94 -18.78 -25.95
N LEU A 244 14.38 -19.60 -26.83
CA LEU A 244 14.63 -21.02 -26.93
C LEU A 244 16.15 -21.13 -27.11
N ALA A 245 16.85 -21.22 -25.99
CA ALA A 245 18.25 -21.53 -25.95
C ALA A 245 18.38 -22.86 -26.66
N LYS A 246 18.82 -22.82 -27.92
CA LYS A 246 19.21 -23.99 -28.70
C LYS A 246 20.30 -24.68 -27.87
N ARG A 247 19.87 -25.66 -27.08
CA ARG A 247 20.74 -26.57 -26.36
C ARG A 247 21.53 -27.32 -27.44
N LYS A 248 22.72 -26.81 -27.78
CA LYS A 248 23.66 -27.49 -28.68
C LYS A 248 23.93 -28.86 -28.07
N LYS A 249 23.35 -29.91 -28.64
CA LYS A 249 23.78 -31.29 -28.41
C LYS A 249 25.20 -31.39 -28.93
N THR A 250 26.19 -31.31 -28.03
CA THR A 250 27.53 -31.81 -28.32
C THR A 250 27.48 -33.32 -28.24
N SER A 251 27.23 -33.96 -29.39
CA SER A 251 27.55 -35.35 -29.59
C SER A 251 29.07 -35.50 -29.68
N ARG A 252 29.70 -35.95 -28.61
CA ARG A 252 30.99 -36.67 -28.71
C ARG A 252 30.81 -38.00 -27.99
N GLY A 253 30.70 -39.05 -28.80
CA GLY A 253 30.70 -40.42 -28.33
C GLY A 253 32.12 -40.96 -28.14
N VAL A 254 32.15 -41.95 -27.25
CA VAL A 254 33.01 -43.15 -27.21
C VAL A 254 34.39 -43.02 -26.56
N GLY A 255 34.60 -43.82 -25.51
CA GLY A 255 35.95 -44.12 -25.00
C GLY A 255 36.09 -44.83 -23.64
N HIS A 256 35.41 -45.97 -23.41
CA HIS A 256 35.89 -47.15 -22.65
C HIS A 256 36.78 -47.03 -21.37
N ARG A 257 36.29 -47.49 -20.20
CA ARG A 257 36.68 -48.79 -19.57
C ARG A 257 36.12 -48.97 -18.15
N PHE A 258 35.62 -50.19 -17.94
CA PHE A 258 35.26 -50.82 -16.67
C PHE A 258 36.43 -50.89 -15.67
N ARG A 259 36.16 -50.69 -14.37
CA ARG A 259 36.65 -51.59 -13.31
C ARG A 259 35.77 -51.55 -12.06
N ARG A 260 35.46 -52.75 -11.58
CA ARG A 260 34.65 -53.14 -10.42
C ARG A 260 35.39 -52.82 -9.11
N GLY A 261 34.64 -52.62 -8.02
CA GLY A 261 35.19 -52.70 -6.66
C GLY A 261 34.21 -52.17 -5.61
N ALA A 262 33.71 -53.07 -4.77
CA ALA A 262 32.70 -52.86 -3.75
C ALA A 262 33.20 -52.03 -2.54
N LYS A 263 32.29 -51.38 -1.82
CA LYS A 263 31.88 -51.79 -0.46
C LYS A 263 30.78 -50.89 0.11
N VAL A 264 29.75 -51.56 0.59
CA VAL A 264 28.80 -51.11 1.60
C VAL A 264 29.54 -51.06 2.92
N GLU A 265 29.36 -49.98 3.69
CA GLU A 265 29.40 -50.08 5.15
C GLU A 265 28.51 -48.99 5.76
N GLU A 266 27.75 -49.46 6.73
CA GLU A 266 26.62 -48.88 7.44
C GLU A 266 27.08 -48.55 8.88
N ALA A 267 26.23 -47.79 9.58
CA ALA A 267 26.20 -47.64 11.05
C ALA A 267 27.18 -46.59 11.63
N ASP A 268 26.93 -45.95 12.78
CA ASP A 268 25.79 -45.94 13.67
C ASP A 268 25.93 -44.76 14.66
N THR A 269 24.80 -44.33 15.22
CA THR A 269 24.55 -43.72 16.54
C THR A 269 25.69 -43.16 17.42
N LYS A 270 25.46 -41.98 18.01
CA LYS A 270 25.10 -41.86 19.46
C LYS A 270 24.85 -40.41 19.90
N ALA A 271 23.69 -40.23 20.53
CA ALA A 271 23.41 -39.18 21.51
C ALA A 271 24.21 -39.41 22.80
N LYS A 272 24.46 -38.33 23.55
CA LYS A 272 24.27 -38.30 25.02
C LYS A 272 24.42 -36.89 25.61
N ASP A 273 23.55 -36.67 26.57
CA ASP A 273 23.34 -35.51 27.44
C ASP A 273 24.54 -35.15 28.32
N ALA A 274 24.55 -33.93 28.87
CA ALA A 274 24.40 -33.68 30.32
C ALA A 274 24.97 -32.31 30.73
N THR A 275 24.05 -31.42 31.09
CA THR A 275 23.94 -30.65 32.34
C THR A 275 25.17 -30.12 33.11
N ASN A 276 24.95 -28.89 33.61
CA ASN A 276 25.33 -28.30 34.89
C ASN A 276 26.55 -27.38 34.97
N GLY A 277 26.31 -26.21 35.55
CA GLY A 277 27.30 -25.22 35.95
C GLY A 277 26.63 -23.93 36.42
N GLU A 278 25.98 -23.97 37.58
CA GLU A 278 25.57 -22.82 38.37
C GLU A 278 26.70 -21.79 38.54
N TYR A 279 26.36 -20.50 38.57
CA TYR A 279 26.87 -19.61 39.63
C TYR A 279 25.84 -18.52 39.95
N ALA A 280 25.79 -18.21 41.23
CA ALA A 280 24.72 -17.58 41.96
C ALA A 280 24.84 -16.06 42.09
N ARG A 281 23.71 -15.44 42.54
CA ARG A 281 23.58 -14.24 43.41
C ARG A 281 24.02 -12.90 42.79
N GLU A 282 23.41 -11.74 43.02
CA GLU A 282 22.55 -11.11 44.04
C GLU A 282 21.79 -9.98 43.28
N GLY A 283 20.58 -9.51 43.57
CA GLY A 283 19.99 -9.09 44.84
C GLY A 283 19.48 -7.63 44.69
N SER A 284 18.32 -7.32 45.29
CA SER A 284 17.77 -5.95 45.54
C SER A 284 16.99 -5.29 44.37
N LYS A 285 15.77 -4.72 44.50
CA LYS A 285 14.78 -4.55 45.57
C LYS A 285 13.44 -4.15 44.90
N ARG A 286 12.31 -4.67 45.37
CA ARG A 286 10.95 -4.16 45.07
C ARG A 286 10.46 -3.26 46.22
N ARG A 287 9.82 -2.15 45.83
CA ARG A 287 8.64 -1.45 46.39
C ARG A 287 8.49 -1.29 47.91
N SER A 288 8.18 -0.06 48.34
CA SER A 288 6.86 0.25 48.92
C SER A 288 6.59 1.76 48.90
N VAL A 289 5.36 2.06 48.52
CA VAL A 289 4.67 3.34 48.66
C VAL A 289 3.84 3.21 49.94
N ASN A 290 3.90 4.23 50.79
CA ASN A 290 2.80 4.68 51.63
C ASN A 290 2.54 6.14 51.27
#